data_AF-A0A4R6MPW0-F1
#
_entry.id   AF-A0A4R6MPW0-F1
#
_cell.length_a   1.000
_cell.length_b   1.000
_cell.length_c   1.000
_cell.angle_alpha   90.00
_cell.angle_beta   90.00
_cell.angle_gamma   90.00
#
_symmetry.space_group_name_H-M   'P 1'
#
loop_
_entity.id
_entity.type
_entity.pdbx_description
1 polymer ?
#
loop_
_entity_poly.entity_id
_entity_poly.type
_entity_poly.pdbx_seq_one_letter_code
_entity_poly.pdbx_strand_id
1 'polypeptide(L)'
;MRLFFTCLFFVSFLNVFSQEEVKPEIKPVIKIDSLYREDQFYFSVTYNLLVNTPEKLKQDKFSAGISAGFLRDMPINKSRTIAIAAGLGLSYQNFYQNFTVSEDANGAVIYGVNDYGEFVSNRYRQYSVDLPIEFRWRNSTYESTKFWRIYGGVKLSYIFSSKSILDDGENTYKIVNNPDVNTFQYGIYLATGYNTWNVYAYYGLNPLFNSVSTISGEKVNMKAMNIGLIFYIL
;
A
#
# COMPACT_ATOMS: atom_id res chain seq x y z
N MET A 1 -8.68 31.94 13.06
CA MET A 1 -8.08 30.60 13.28
C MET A 1 -8.14 30.07 14.72
N ARG A 2 -8.54 30.86 15.74
CA ARG A 2 -8.73 30.35 17.11
C ARG A 2 -10.05 29.56 17.31
N LEU A 3 -11.13 29.92 16.62
CA LEU A 3 -12.44 29.27 16.76
C LEU A 3 -12.51 27.85 16.16
N PHE A 4 -11.72 27.55 15.12
CA PHE A 4 -11.72 26.23 14.48
C PHE A 4 -11.07 25.16 15.37
N PHE A 5 -10.08 25.53 16.19
CA PHE A 5 -9.44 24.62 17.15
C PHE A 5 -10.32 24.34 18.37
N THR A 6 -11.19 25.28 18.76
CA THR A 6 -12.12 25.09 19.89
C THR A 6 -13.22 24.07 19.55
N CYS A 7 -13.66 24.01 18.29
CA CYS A 7 -14.63 23.00 17.85
C CYS A 7 -14.05 21.59 17.81
N LEU A 8 -12.75 21.42 17.56
CA LEU A 8 -12.13 20.09 17.50
C LEU A 8 -11.99 19.43 18.89
N PHE A 9 -11.90 20.24 19.95
CA PHE A 9 -11.76 19.75 21.33
C PHE A 9 -13.09 19.33 21.98
N PHE A 10 -14.23 19.70 21.39
CA PHE A 10 -15.56 19.30 21.87
C PHE A 10 -16.03 17.93 21.33
N VAL A 11 -15.38 17.39 20.29
CA VAL A 11 -15.74 16.10 19.69
C VAL A 11 -15.02 14.92 20.36
N SER A 12 -13.92 15.17 21.09
CA SER A 12 -13.12 14.13 21.76
C SER A 12 -13.70 13.59 23.08
N PHE A 13 -14.83 14.11 23.56
CA PHE A 13 -15.44 13.69 24.82
C PHE A 13 -16.77 12.93 24.68
N LEU A 14 -17.23 12.66 23.46
CA LEU A 14 -18.35 11.76 23.23
C LEU A 14 -17.90 10.29 23.32
N ASN A 15 -17.55 9.85 24.53
CA ASN A 15 -17.60 8.43 24.85
C ASN A 15 -19.07 8.02 24.88
N VAL A 16 -19.56 7.51 23.75
CA VAL A 16 -20.84 6.81 23.70
C VAL A 16 -20.66 5.53 24.50
N PHE A 17 -21.06 5.56 25.77
CA PHE A 17 -21.25 4.36 26.55
C PHE A 17 -22.54 3.69 26.09
N SER A 18 -22.43 2.71 25.21
CA SER A 18 -23.49 1.72 25.02
C SER A 18 -23.40 0.72 26.18
N GLN A 19 -24.16 0.94 27.26
CA GLN A 19 -24.40 -0.10 28.25
C GLN A 19 -25.54 -0.99 27.73
N GLU A 20 -25.19 -2.17 27.24
CA GLU A 20 -26.16 -3.24 26.99
C GLU A 20 -26.71 -3.73 28.33
N GLU A 21 -28.02 -3.64 28.53
CA GLU A 21 -28.73 -4.38 29.58
C GLU A 21 -28.46 -5.87 29.39
N VAL A 22 -27.83 -6.51 30.38
CA VAL A 22 -27.65 -7.98 30.40
C VAL A 22 -29.01 -8.64 30.64
N LYS A 23 -29.78 -8.83 29.57
CA LYS A 23 -30.90 -9.78 29.52
C LYS A 23 -30.32 -11.18 29.33
N PRO A 24 -30.89 -12.22 29.96
CA PRO A 24 -30.45 -13.59 29.74
C PRO A 24 -30.57 -13.93 28.24
N GLU A 25 -29.43 -14.23 27.61
CA GLU A 25 -29.33 -14.62 26.21
C GLU A 25 -30.13 -15.93 25.98
N ILE A 26 -31.34 -15.81 25.46
CA ILE A 26 -31.86 -16.87 24.59
C ILE A 26 -31.02 -16.76 23.33
N LYS A 27 -29.95 -17.56 23.23
CA LYS A 27 -29.17 -17.65 21.98
C LYS A 27 -30.17 -17.96 20.87
N PRO A 28 -30.46 -17.03 19.95
CA PRO A 28 -31.23 -17.42 18.79
C PRO A 28 -30.45 -18.55 18.14
N VAL A 29 -31.12 -19.62 17.73
CA VAL A 29 -30.52 -20.57 16.80
C VAL A 29 -30.33 -19.77 15.51
N ILE A 30 -29.22 -19.04 15.43
CA ILE A 30 -28.81 -18.31 14.25
C ILE A 30 -28.73 -19.38 13.21
N LYS A 31 -29.62 -19.32 12.22
CA LYS A 31 -29.57 -20.17 11.05
C LYS A 31 -28.17 -19.96 10.49
N ILE A 32 -27.29 -20.94 10.67
CA ILE A 32 -25.88 -20.85 10.29
C ILE A 32 -25.87 -20.47 8.81
N ASP A 33 -25.49 -19.22 8.52
CA ASP A 33 -25.48 -18.75 7.16
C ASP A 33 -24.31 -19.42 6.46
N SER A 34 -24.64 -20.55 5.84
CA SER A 34 -23.71 -21.31 5.04
C SER A 34 -23.22 -20.51 3.84
N LEU A 35 -23.61 -19.27 3.55
CA LEU A 35 -23.07 -18.42 2.47
C LEU A 35 -22.13 -17.32 2.97
N TYR A 36 -21.88 -17.24 4.28
CA TYR A 36 -20.99 -16.26 4.87
C TYR A 36 -19.59 -16.25 4.22
N ARG A 37 -19.07 -15.04 3.95
CA ARG A 37 -17.78 -14.77 3.30
C ARG A 37 -16.93 -13.89 4.19
N GLU A 38 -15.77 -14.40 4.57
CA GLU A 38 -14.76 -13.68 5.36
C GLU A 38 -13.96 -12.68 4.52
N ASP A 39 -13.38 -11.68 5.20
CA ASP A 39 -12.32 -10.80 4.69
C ASP A 39 -12.70 -10.06 3.38
N GLN A 40 -13.78 -9.26 3.44
CA GLN A 40 -14.32 -8.52 2.30
C GLN A 40 -13.59 -7.21 2.03
N PHE A 41 -13.09 -6.56 3.07
CA PHE A 41 -12.31 -5.34 2.98
C PHE A 41 -10.90 -5.58 3.47
N TYR A 42 -9.97 -4.78 2.96
CA TYR A 42 -8.61 -4.77 3.48
C TYR A 42 -8.09 -3.35 3.64
N PHE A 43 -7.18 -3.19 4.58
CA PHE A 43 -6.39 -2.00 4.78
C PHE A 43 -4.94 -2.42 5.07
N SER A 44 -3.97 -1.75 4.48
CA SER A 44 -2.55 -2.04 4.72
C SER A 44 -1.76 -0.77 5.00
N VAL A 45 -0.74 -0.92 5.85
CA VAL A 45 0.28 0.08 6.09
C VAL A 45 1.63 -0.59 5.89
N THR A 46 2.49 0.04 5.09
CA THR A 46 3.75 -0.54 4.66
C THR A 46 4.89 0.48 4.73
N TYR A 47 6.09 -0.05 4.91
CA TYR A 47 7.34 0.61 4.64
C TYR A 47 7.81 0.22 3.23
N ASN A 48 8.04 1.21 2.40
CA ASN A 48 8.38 1.08 0.99
C ASN A 48 9.89 1.14 0.82
N LEU A 49 10.41 0.08 0.24
CA LEU A 49 11.81 -0.11 -0.11
C LEU A 49 11.97 -0.06 -1.63
N LEU A 50 13.17 0.29 -2.07
CA LEU A 50 13.61 0.21 -3.45
C LEU A 50 14.67 -0.88 -3.57
N VAL A 51 14.53 -1.73 -4.59
CA VAL A 51 15.46 -2.82 -4.91
C VAL A 51 15.91 -2.69 -6.37
N ASN A 52 17.00 -3.34 -6.74
CA ASN A 52 17.60 -3.24 -8.08
C ASN A 52 17.90 -1.78 -8.46
N THR A 53 18.40 -1.01 -7.48
CA THR A 53 18.65 0.42 -7.61
C THR A 53 19.97 0.72 -8.31
N PRO A 54 20.10 1.91 -8.92
CA PRO A 54 21.38 2.44 -9.38
C PRO A 54 22.43 2.50 -8.25
N GLU A 55 23.71 2.57 -8.63
CA GLU A 55 24.83 2.72 -7.70
C GLU A 55 24.65 3.97 -6.84
N LYS A 56 25.01 3.88 -5.55
CA LYS A 56 24.90 4.97 -4.55
C LYS A 56 23.47 5.42 -4.23
N LEU A 57 22.44 4.82 -4.82
CA LEU A 57 21.06 5.09 -4.40
C LEU A 57 20.85 4.60 -2.97
N LYS A 58 20.32 5.50 -2.14
CA LYS A 58 19.98 5.27 -0.74
C LYS A 58 18.59 5.82 -0.47
N GLN A 59 17.93 5.21 0.51
CA GLN A 59 16.70 5.72 1.10
C GLN A 59 17.02 6.34 2.45
N ASP A 60 16.46 7.52 2.69
CA ASP A 60 16.53 8.24 3.95
C ASP A 60 15.09 8.43 4.42
N LYS A 61 14.86 8.40 5.72
CA LYS A 61 13.53 8.53 6.34
C LYS A 61 12.56 7.37 6.03
N PHE A 62 11.44 7.43 6.74
CA PHE A 62 10.37 6.45 6.62
C PHE A 62 9.52 6.69 5.36
N SER A 63 9.66 5.80 4.38
CA SER A 63 8.90 5.78 3.13
C SER A 63 7.60 4.99 3.33
N ALA A 64 6.50 5.68 3.67
CA ALA A 64 5.23 5.03 3.98
C ALA A 64 4.41 4.67 2.72
N GLY A 65 3.71 3.53 2.77
CA GLY A 65 2.67 3.16 1.81
C GLY A 65 1.38 2.77 2.53
N ILE A 66 0.25 3.16 1.96
CA ILE A 66 -1.09 2.86 2.48
C ILE A 66 -1.90 2.26 1.34
N SER A 67 -2.60 1.16 1.59
CA SER A 67 -3.56 0.62 0.62
C SER A 67 -4.87 0.24 1.28
N ALA A 68 -5.97 0.34 0.55
CA ALA A 68 -7.28 -0.08 1.02
C ALA A 68 -8.13 -0.54 -0.16
N GLY A 69 -9.04 -1.48 0.08
CA GLY A 69 -9.93 -1.95 -0.95
C GLY A 69 -10.85 -3.04 -0.48
N PHE A 70 -11.49 -3.69 -1.43
CA PHE A 70 -12.33 -4.84 -1.18
C PHE A 70 -11.89 -6.04 -2.02
N LEU A 71 -12.15 -7.23 -1.52
CA LEU A 71 -11.84 -8.52 -2.12
C LEU A 71 -13.08 -9.40 -2.02
N ARG A 72 -13.43 -10.04 -3.13
CA ARG A 72 -14.51 -11.01 -3.16
C ARG A 72 -13.96 -12.41 -3.01
N ASP A 73 -14.18 -13.00 -1.85
CA ASP A 73 -13.77 -14.36 -1.52
C ASP A 73 -14.63 -15.42 -2.23
N MET A 74 -13.98 -16.40 -2.87
CA MET A 74 -14.61 -17.50 -3.59
C MET A 74 -14.04 -18.84 -3.08
N PRO A 75 -14.69 -19.47 -2.08
CA PRO A 75 -14.23 -20.73 -1.52
C PRO A 75 -14.26 -21.87 -2.54
N ILE A 76 -13.19 -22.68 -2.56
CA ILE A 76 -13.03 -23.83 -3.48
C ILE A 76 -13.48 -25.13 -2.82
N ASN A 77 -13.28 -25.27 -1.50
CA ASN A 77 -13.60 -26.49 -0.76
C ASN A 77 -14.80 -26.33 0.18
N LYS A 78 -15.45 -27.46 0.51
CA LYS A 78 -16.64 -27.48 1.38
C LYS A 78 -16.40 -26.88 2.76
N SER A 79 -15.19 -27.07 3.32
CA SER A 79 -14.78 -26.49 4.60
C SER A 79 -14.34 -25.02 4.51
N ARG A 80 -14.25 -24.44 3.30
CA ARG A 80 -13.92 -23.02 3.04
C ARG A 80 -12.59 -22.54 3.60
N THR A 81 -11.67 -23.48 3.80
CA THR A 81 -10.30 -23.21 4.22
C THR A 81 -9.41 -22.80 3.05
N ILE A 82 -9.85 -23.05 1.81
CA ILE A 82 -9.15 -22.67 0.59
C ILE A 82 -10.08 -21.83 -0.29
N ALA A 83 -9.61 -20.68 -0.75
CA ALA A 83 -10.36 -19.78 -1.61
C ALA A 83 -9.46 -19.09 -2.65
N ILE A 84 -10.07 -18.61 -3.74
CA ILE A 84 -9.51 -17.54 -4.57
C ILE A 84 -10.29 -16.27 -4.26
N ALA A 85 -9.61 -15.14 -4.17
CA ALA A 85 -10.25 -13.84 -4.10
C ALA A 85 -9.75 -12.93 -5.20
N ALA A 86 -10.63 -12.07 -5.70
CA ALA A 86 -10.28 -10.98 -6.60
C ALA A 86 -10.98 -9.72 -6.13
N GLY A 87 -10.31 -8.58 -6.28
CA GLY A 87 -10.76 -7.34 -5.66
C GLY A 87 -10.44 -6.10 -6.46
N LEU A 88 -10.74 -4.95 -5.85
CA LEU A 88 -10.32 -3.65 -6.33
C LEU A 88 -9.87 -2.82 -5.11
N GLY A 89 -8.80 -2.05 -5.28
CA GLY A 89 -8.30 -1.17 -4.23
C GLY A 89 -7.65 0.10 -4.76
N LEU A 90 -7.29 0.95 -3.80
CA LEU A 90 -6.50 2.14 -4.01
C LEU A 90 -5.25 2.06 -3.16
N SER A 91 -4.13 2.47 -3.75
CA SER A 91 -2.86 2.56 -3.04
C SER A 91 -2.25 3.94 -3.16
N TYR A 92 -1.61 4.36 -2.08
CA TYR A 92 -0.70 5.48 -2.01
C TYR A 92 0.68 4.94 -1.63
N GLN A 93 1.70 5.29 -2.41
CA GLN A 93 3.08 4.95 -2.09
C GLN A 93 3.93 6.21 -2.09
N ASN A 94 4.78 6.35 -1.09
CA ASN A 94 5.75 7.42 -0.97
C ASN A 94 7.15 6.86 -0.71
N PHE A 95 8.13 7.47 -1.37
CA PHE A 95 9.53 7.09 -1.34
C PHE A 95 10.38 8.33 -1.09
N TYR A 96 11.08 8.34 0.04
CA TYR A 96 12.15 9.28 0.34
C TYR A 96 13.48 8.62 0.00
N GLN A 97 14.23 9.23 -0.90
CA GLN A 97 15.36 8.60 -1.60
C GLN A 97 16.23 9.70 -2.24
N ASN A 98 17.43 9.38 -2.74
CA ASN A 98 18.36 10.34 -3.35
C ASN A 98 18.54 10.27 -4.89
N PHE A 99 17.79 9.40 -5.56
CA PHE A 99 17.46 9.50 -6.99
C PHE A 99 16.59 10.73 -7.30
N THR A 100 17.20 11.71 -7.95
CA THR A 100 16.62 13.02 -8.24
C THR A 100 15.95 13.01 -9.60
N VAL A 101 14.83 13.74 -9.70
CA VAL A 101 14.14 14.01 -10.96
C VAL A 101 13.96 15.52 -11.05
N SER A 102 14.61 16.13 -12.02
CA SER A 102 14.64 17.59 -12.23
C SER A 102 14.52 17.92 -13.71
N GLU A 103 14.66 19.20 -14.06
CA GLU A 103 14.61 19.70 -15.43
C GLU A 103 15.95 20.35 -15.79
N ASP A 104 16.42 20.14 -17.01
CA ASP A 104 17.59 20.84 -17.55
C ASP A 104 17.25 22.28 -17.98
N ALA A 105 18.24 22.99 -18.52
CA ALA A 105 18.07 24.38 -18.99
C ALA A 105 17.05 24.53 -20.13
N ASN A 106 16.71 23.44 -20.84
CA ASN A 106 15.73 23.41 -21.92
C ASN A 106 14.35 22.91 -21.45
N GLY A 107 14.19 22.59 -20.16
CA GLY A 107 12.97 22.03 -19.59
C GLY A 107 12.80 20.53 -19.84
N ALA A 108 13.84 19.82 -20.29
CA ALA A 108 13.80 18.38 -20.44
C ALA A 108 13.98 17.69 -19.09
N VAL A 109 13.20 16.65 -18.82
CA VAL A 109 13.31 15.88 -17.57
C VAL A 109 14.62 15.10 -17.55
N ILE A 110 15.38 15.26 -16.47
CA ILE A 110 16.66 14.61 -16.23
C ILE A 110 16.65 13.85 -14.90
N TYR A 111 17.54 12.85 -14.81
CA TYR A 111 17.57 11.90 -13.72
C TYR A 111 18.98 11.79 -13.13
N GLY A 112 19.08 11.91 -11.81
CA GLY A 112 20.36 11.84 -11.11
C GLY A 112 20.29 10.91 -9.90
N VAL A 113 21.46 10.60 -9.35
CA VAL A 113 21.60 10.05 -7.99
C VAL A 113 22.58 10.97 -7.29
N ASN A 114 22.05 11.84 -6.44
CA ASN A 114 22.81 12.90 -5.78
C ASN A 114 23.09 12.50 -4.32
N ASP A 115 24.13 13.05 -3.71
CA ASP A 115 24.33 12.89 -2.28
C ASP A 115 23.33 13.74 -1.49
N TYR A 116 22.96 13.30 -0.29
CA TYR A 116 22.00 14.02 0.58
C TYR A 116 22.46 15.41 1.04
N GLY A 117 23.73 15.77 0.79
CA GLY A 117 24.22 17.14 1.01
C GLY A 117 23.96 18.09 -0.17
N GLU A 118 23.56 17.57 -1.33
CA GLU A 118 23.31 18.35 -2.55
C GLU A 118 21.86 18.81 -2.69
N PHE A 119 20.96 18.37 -1.80
CA PHE A 119 19.56 18.77 -1.82
C PHE A 119 18.97 18.84 -0.41
N VAL A 120 17.95 19.68 -0.23
CA VAL A 120 17.24 19.86 1.04
C VAL A 120 16.20 18.75 1.23
N SER A 121 15.44 18.44 0.18
CA SER A 121 14.47 17.35 0.22
C SER A 121 14.22 16.72 -1.14
N ASN A 122 14.03 15.41 -1.15
CA ASN A 122 13.65 14.67 -2.35
C ASN A 122 12.62 13.60 -1.99
N ARG A 123 11.54 13.53 -2.77
CA ARG A 123 10.51 12.51 -2.62
C ARG A 123 9.82 12.20 -3.94
N TYR A 124 9.52 10.91 -4.10
CA TYR A 124 8.65 10.41 -5.16
C TYR A 124 7.40 9.80 -4.54
N ARG A 125 6.23 10.09 -5.10
CA ARG A 125 4.96 9.50 -4.67
C ARG A 125 4.09 9.12 -5.85
N GLN A 126 3.31 8.06 -5.66
CA GLN A 126 2.36 7.58 -6.65
C GLN A 126 1.05 7.15 -6.01
N TYR A 127 -0.04 7.30 -6.78
CA TYR A 127 -1.37 6.80 -6.47
C TYR A 127 -1.80 5.83 -7.55
N SER A 128 -2.37 4.70 -7.14
CA SER A 128 -2.79 3.66 -8.06
C SER A 128 -4.17 3.11 -7.75
N VAL A 129 -4.82 2.61 -8.80
CA VAL A 129 -5.93 1.67 -8.71
C VAL A 129 -5.35 0.27 -8.86
N ASP A 130 -5.71 -0.62 -7.95
CA ASP A 130 -5.13 -1.95 -7.84
C ASP A 130 -6.19 -3.05 -8.06
N LEU A 131 -5.82 -4.07 -8.84
CA LEU A 131 -6.53 -5.33 -8.99
C LEU A 131 -5.73 -6.44 -8.30
N PRO A 132 -6.01 -6.74 -7.01
CA PRO A 132 -5.46 -7.90 -6.32
C PRO A 132 -6.19 -9.19 -6.72
N ILE A 133 -5.42 -10.26 -6.92
CA ILE A 133 -5.90 -11.63 -7.09
C ILE A 133 -5.13 -12.52 -6.10
N GLU A 134 -5.84 -13.14 -5.17
CA GLU A 134 -5.28 -13.86 -4.03
C GLU A 134 -5.69 -15.34 -4.04
N PHE A 135 -4.71 -16.21 -3.87
CA PHE A 135 -4.93 -17.52 -3.28
C PHE A 135 -4.96 -17.39 -1.76
N ARG A 136 -5.97 -17.96 -1.13
CA ARG A 136 -6.20 -17.85 0.31
C ARG A 136 -6.24 -19.22 0.95
N TRP A 137 -5.39 -19.42 1.94
CA TRP A 137 -5.40 -20.60 2.79
C TRP A 137 -5.49 -20.19 4.26
N ARG A 138 -6.47 -20.76 4.96
CA ARG A 138 -6.77 -20.43 6.37
C ARG A 138 -7.35 -21.63 7.09
N ASN A 139 -7.21 -21.67 8.40
CA ASN A 139 -7.92 -22.65 9.24
C ASN A 139 -9.13 -22.02 9.93
N SER A 140 -10.03 -21.42 9.14
CA SER A 140 -11.27 -20.82 9.64
C SER A 140 -12.36 -21.88 9.80
N THR A 141 -13.14 -21.81 10.88
CA THR A 141 -14.44 -22.49 11.00
C THR A 141 -15.56 -21.46 10.93
N TYR A 142 -16.79 -21.87 10.62
CA TYR A 142 -17.95 -20.96 10.59
C TYR A 142 -18.31 -20.40 11.98
N GLU A 143 -17.73 -20.95 13.05
CA GLU A 143 -17.94 -20.54 14.46
C GLU A 143 -16.80 -19.68 15.03
N SER A 144 -15.61 -19.67 14.41
CA SER A 144 -14.42 -19.01 14.97
C SER A 144 -13.85 -17.93 14.05
N THR A 145 -13.79 -16.71 14.57
CA THR A 145 -13.13 -15.55 13.94
C THR A 145 -11.62 -15.52 14.20
N LYS A 146 -11.10 -16.39 15.08
CA LYS A 146 -9.68 -16.49 15.42
C LYS A 146 -9.04 -17.66 14.68
N PHE A 147 -8.33 -17.34 13.61
CA PHE A 147 -7.62 -18.31 12.79
C PHE A 147 -6.35 -17.72 12.18
N TRP A 148 -5.45 -18.60 11.73
CA TRP A 148 -4.28 -18.20 10.96
C TRP A 148 -4.62 -18.07 9.47
N ARG A 149 -3.90 -17.19 8.78
CA ARG A 149 -4.04 -16.89 7.36
C ARG A 149 -2.68 -17.01 6.65
N ILE A 150 -2.68 -17.58 5.45
CA ILE A 150 -1.58 -17.55 4.48
C ILE A 150 -2.20 -17.23 3.13
N TYR A 151 -2.11 -15.97 2.72
CA TYR A 151 -2.68 -15.48 1.47
C TYR A 151 -1.54 -15.05 0.54
N GLY A 152 -1.45 -15.67 -0.62
CA GLY A 152 -0.45 -15.34 -1.65
C GLY A 152 -1.16 -14.80 -2.87
N GLY A 153 -0.69 -13.70 -3.44
CA GLY A 153 -1.40 -13.05 -4.53
C GLY A 153 -0.52 -12.35 -5.53
N VAL A 154 -1.14 -11.99 -6.65
CA VAL A 154 -0.62 -11.03 -7.62
C VAL A 154 -1.40 -9.73 -7.48
N LYS A 155 -0.72 -8.60 -7.62
CA LYS A 155 -1.34 -7.28 -7.65
C LYS A 155 -0.98 -6.59 -8.95
N LEU A 156 -2.00 -6.21 -9.72
CA LEU A 156 -1.86 -5.38 -10.90
C LEU A 156 -2.26 -3.95 -10.53
N SER A 157 -1.45 -2.96 -10.86
CA SER A 157 -1.60 -1.58 -10.41
C SER A 157 -1.53 -0.64 -11.60
N TYR A 158 -2.56 0.20 -11.77
CA TYR A 158 -2.54 1.31 -12.72
C TYR A 158 -2.27 2.61 -11.98
N ILE A 159 -1.12 3.23 -12.25
CA ILE A 159 -0.71 4.51 -11.68
C ILE A 159 -1.44 5.63 -12.41
N PHE A 160 -2.42 6.25 -11.76
CA PHE A 160 -3.18 7.35 -12.34
C PHE A 160 -2.62 8.72 -11.95
N SER A 161 -1.77 8.79 -10.93
CA SER A 161 -1.08 10.01 -10.55
C SER A 161 0.31 9.72 -9.98
N SER A 162 1.32 10.41 -10.48
CA SER A 162 2.69 10.36 -9.96
C SER A 162 3.22 11.78 -9.73
N LYS A 163 4.12 11.94 -8.76
CA LYS A 163 4.76 13.22 -8.50
C LYS A 163 6.16 13.04 -7.92
N SER A 164 7.14 13.66 -8.56
CA SER A 164 8.49 13.87 -8.03
C SER A 164 8.61 15.31 -7.52
N ILE A 165 9.16 15.47 -6.31
CA ILE A 165 9.44 16.78 -5.73
C ILE A 165 10.88 16.77 -5.26
N LEU A 166 11.70 17.60 -5.87
CA LEU A 166 13.09 17.87 -5.49
C LEU A 166 13.21 19.33 -5.07
N ASP A 167 13.82 19.57 -3.93
CA ASP A 167 14.23 20.88 -3.45
C ASP A 167 15.75 20.84 -3.28
N ASP A 168 16.48 21.48 -4.20
CA ASP A 168 17.94 21.50 -4.21
C ASP A 168 18.52 22.58 -3.28
N GLY A 169 17.66 23.39 -2.65
CA GLY A 169 18.03 24.51 -1.78
C GLY A 169 17.95 25.88 -2.45
N GLU A 170 17.99 25.95 -3.78
CA GLU A 170 17.80 27.17 -4.56
C GLU A 170 16.47 27.14 -5.34
N ASN A 171 16.13 25.97 -5.89
CA ASN A 171 14.99 25.70 -6.73
C ASN A 171 14.18 24.52 -6.21
N THR A 172 12.88 24.54 -6.47
CA THR A 172 11.99 23.39 -6.23
C THR A 172 11.40 22.87 -7.53
N TYR A 173 11.86 21.71 -7.97
CA TYR A 173 11.34 21.00 -9.13
C TYR A 173 10.12 20.16 -8.74
N LYS A 174 9.03 20.29 -9.51
CA LYS A 174 7.77 19.56 -9.27
C LYS A 174 7.26 18.94 -10.56
N ILE A 175 7.68 17.70 -10.81
CA ILE A 175 7.30 16.97 -12.00
C ILE A 175 6.09 16.10 -11.67
N VAL A 176 4.96 16.36 -12.33
CA VAL A 176 3.68 15.67 -12.13
C VAL A 176 3.40 14.80 -13.35
N ASN A 177 2.96 13.57 -13.13
CA ASN A 177 2.63 12.60 -14.18
C ASN A 177 3.74 12.46 -15.22
N ASN A 178 4.97 12.25 -14.72
CA ASN A 178 6.15 12.07 -15.56
C ASN A 178 5.90 10.92 -16.57
N PRO A 179 6.04 11.15 -17.89
CA PRO A 179 5.79 10.15 -18.93
C PRO A 179 6.69 8.92 -18.82
N ASP A 180 7.85 9.05 -18.18
CA ASP A 180 8.79 7.96 -17.99
C ASP A 180 8.43 7.08 -16.78
N VAL A 181 7.42 7.43 -15.98
CA VAL A 181 6.92 6.54 -14.92
C VAL A 181 6.20 5.35 -15.57
N ASN A 182 6.49 4.15 -15.08
CA ASN A 182 5.75 2.97 -15.48
C ASN A 182 4.34 3.03 -14.89
N THR A 183 3.35 3.31 -15.75
CA THR A 183 1.95 3.44 -15.35
C THR A 183 1.27 2.10 -15.09
N PHE A 184 1.80 1.00 -15.59
CA PHE A 184 1.28 -0.34 -15.32
C PHE A 184 2.29 -1.16 -14.54
N GLN A 185 2.12 -1.18 -13.22
CA GLN A 185 3.00 -1.90 -12.29
C GLN A 185 2.34 -3.22 -11.87
N TYR A 186 3.13 -4.25 -11.67
CA TYR A 186 2.62 -5.51 -11.16
C TYR A 186 3.65 -6.21 -10.27
N GLY A 187 3.15 -7.01 -9.34
CA GLY A 187 3.99 -7.73 -8.40
C GLY A 187 3.29 -8.87 -7.71
N ILE A 188 4.06 -9.60 -6.94
CA ILE A 188 3.57 -10.69 -6.08
C ILE A 188 3.58 -10.22 -4.64
N TYR A 189 2.71 -10.81 -3.81
CA TYR A 189 2.74 -10.57 -2.38
C TYR A 189 2.33 -11.81 -1.59
N LEU A 190 2.74 -11.78 -0.32
CA LEU A 190 2.36 -12.74 0.70
C LEU A 190 1.87 -11.99 1.93
N ALA A 191 0.71 -12.40 2.43
CA ALA A 191 0.15 -11.97 3.70
C ALA A 191 0.02 -13.19 4.61
N THR A 192 0.62 -13.15 5.80
CA THR A 192 0.48 -14.22 6.79
C THR A 192 0.32 -13.68 8.19
N GLY A 193 -0.53 -14.32 8.98
CA GLY A 193 -0.76 -13.87 10.34
C GLY A 193 -1.83 -14.65 11.06
N TYR A 194 -2.26 -14.07 12.17
CA TYR A 194 -3.26 -14.64 13.05
C TYR A 194 -4.27 -13.57 13.44
N ASN A 195 -5.56 -13.88 13.22
CA ASN A 195 -6.65 -12.96 13.50
C ASN A 195 -6.46 -11.60 12.76
N THR A 196 -6.48 -10.48 13.48
CA THR A 196 -6.41 -9.12 12.91
C THR A 196 -5.04 -8.77 12.33
N TRP A 197 -3.95 -9.30 12.89
CA TRP A 197 -2.59 -8.88 12.55
C TRP A 197 -1.97 -9.84 11.52
N ASN A 198 -1.75 -9.33 10.30
CA ASN A 198 -1.11 -10.08 9.23
C ASN A 198 0.09 -9.32 8.69
N VAL A 199 1.25 -9.96 8.69
CA VAL A 199 2.47 -9.44 8.06
C VAL A 199 2.28 -9.51 6.56
N TYR A 200 2.59 -8.41 5.88
CA TYR A 200 2.46 -8.24 4.44
C TYR A 200 3.84 -7.98 3.82
N ALA A 201 4.16 -8.70 2.75
CA ALA A 201 5.35 -8.47 1.95
C ALA A 201 4.97 -8.49 0.46
N TYR A 202 5.31 -7.43 -0.27
CA TYR A 202 5.12 -7.29 -1.71
C TYR A 202 6.47 -7.08 -2.40
N TYR A 203 6.61 -7.67 -3.58
CA TYR A 203 7.74 -7.48 -4.48
C TYR A 203 7.25 -7.13 -5.88
N GLY A 204 7.61 -5.95 -6.37
CA GLY A 204 7.33 -5.49 -7.72
C GLY A 204 8.18 -6.24 -8.75
N LEU A 205 7.53 -6.74 -9.80
CA LEU A 205 8.18 -7.53 -10.84
C LEU A 205 8.75 -6.66 -11.96
N ASN A 206 8.19 -5.47 -12.19
CA ASN A 206 8.69 -4.49 -13.15
C ASN A 206 9.22 -3.20 -12.49
N PRO A 207 10.09 -2.44 -13.18
CA PRO A 207 10.63 -1.19 -12.67
C PRO A 207 9.58 -0.07 -12.52
N LEU A 208 9.85 0.88 -11.62
CA LEU A 208 9.03 2.07 -11.40
C LEU A 208 9.08 3.07 -12.56
N PHE A 209 10.17 3.07 -13.33
CA PHE A 209 10.39 3.95 -14.49
C PHE A 209 10.66 3.12 -15.75
N ASN A 210 10.19 3.61 -16.90
CA ASN A 210 10.33 2.99 -18.21
C ASN A 210 11.65 3.42 -18.86
N SER A 211 12.63 2.52 -18.96
CA SER A 211 13.82 2.70 -19.82
C SER A 211 14.59 4.01 -19.61
N VAL A 212 14.65 4.50 -18.37
CA VAL A 212 15.38 5.72 -18.00
C VAL A 212 16.85 5.41 -17.71
N SER A 213 17.72 6.37 -18.03
CA SER A 213 19.12 6.36 -17.58
C SER A 213 19.44 7.64 -16.83
N THR A 214 20.33 7.55 -15.85
CA THR A 214 20.86 8.72 -15.14
C THR A 214 21.73 9.58 -16.06
N ILE A 215 22.04 10.80 -15.65
CA ILE A 215 23.01 11.68 -16.33
C ILE A 215 24.40 11.03 -16.42
N SER A 216 24.75 10.13 -15.50
CA SER A 216 25.98 9.32 -15.55
C SER A 216 25.92 8.14 -16.52
N GLY A 217 24.79 7.90 -17.18
CA GLY A 217 24.57 6.81 -18.14
C GLY A 217 24.15 5.47 -17.52
N GLU A 218 23.85 5.44 -16.22
CA GLU A 218 23.42 4.22 -15.53
C GLU A 218 21.93 3.94 -15.74
N LYS A 219 21.57 2.70 -16.08
CA LYS A 219 20.17 2.32 -16.30
C LYS A 219 19.38 2.26 -14.99
N VAL A 220 18.21 2.87 -14.97
CA VAL A 220 17.30 2.90 -13.82
C VAL A 220 16.33 1.74 -13.89
N ASN A 221 16.65 0.63 -13.22
CA ASN A 221 15.80 -0.57 -13.16
C ASN A 221 15.18 -0.81 -11.78
N MET A 222 15.07 0.26 -10.97
CA MET A 222 14.61 0.15 -9.59
C MET A 222 13.17 -0.34 -9.50
N LYS A 223 12.91 -1.28 -8.59
CA LYS A 223 11.60 -1.87 -8.32
C LYS A 223 11.18 -1.57 -6.89
N ALA A 224 9.87 -1.58 -6.65
CA ALA A 224 9.32 -1.44 -5.31
C ALA A 224 9.30 -2.76 -4.55
N MET A 225 9.62 -2.72 -3.27
CA MET A 225 9.35 -3.75 -2.29
C MET A 225 8.59 -3.11 -1.13
N ASN A 226 7.49 -3.69 -0.67
CA ASN A 226 6.70 -3.11 0.42
C ASN A 226 6.57 -4.14 1.54
N ILE A 227 6.93 -3.76 2.76
CA ILE A 227 6.84 -4.64 3.94
C ILE A 227 6.03 -3.95 5.01
N GLY A 228 5.08 -4.64 5.62
CA GLY A 228 4.30 -4.06 6.71
C GLY A 228 3.19 -4.96 7.20
N LEU A 229 2.03 -4.36 7.44
CA LEU A 229 0.86 -5.05 7.96
C LEU A 229 -0.34 -4.87 7.03
N ILE A 230 -1.14 -5.91 6.93
CA ILE A 230 -2.44 -5.91 6.28
C ILE A 230 -3.50 -6.42 7.26
N PHE A 231 -4.63 -5.73 7.25
CA PHE A 231 -5.78 -5.99 8.09
C PHE A 231 -6.93 -6.36 7.18
N TYR A 232 -7.54 -7.50 7.45
CA TYR A 232 -8.76 -7.93 6.77
C TYR A 232 -9.96 -7.64 7.66
N ILE A 233 -11.00 -7.08 7.06
CA ILE A 233 -12.20 -6.59 7.73
C ILE A 233 -13.42 -7.22 7.05
N LEU A 234 -14.42 -7.58 7.84
CA LEU A 234 -15.71 -8.07 7.37
C LEU A 234 -16.66 -6.90 7.08
#